data_AF-A0A1X9XU45-F1
#
_entry.id   AF-A0A1X9XU45-F1
#
_cell.length_a   1.000
_cell.length_b   1.000
_cell.length_c   1.000
_cell.angle_alpha   90.00
_cell.angle_beta   90.00
_cell.angle_gamma   90.00
#
_symmetry.space_group_name_H-M   'P 1'
#
loop_
_entity.id
_entity.type
_entity.pdbx_description
1 polymer ?
#
loop_
_entity_poly.entity_id
_entity_poly.type
_entity_poly.pdbx_seq_one_letter_code
_entity_poly.pdbx_strand_id
1 'polypeptide(L)'
;TLFIDSQTQVEINVLQGERPMAADNKSLGRFILDGIPPAPRGMPQIEVTFDIDANGILKVTAQDKATGRSQHITITASSGLSD
;
A
#
# COMPACT_ATOMS: atom_id res chain seq x y z
N THR A 1 -0.54 3.16 -10.56
CA THR A 1 -0.03 4.15 -11.54
C THR A 1 -0.25 5.53 -10.97
N LEU A 2 0.80 6.33 -10.84
CA LEU A 2 0.73 7.69 -10.29
C LEU A 2 0.22 8.65 -11.39
N PHE A 3 -0.95 9.25 -11.18
CA PHE A 3 -1.69 10.01 -12.19
C PHE A 3 -1.69 11.54 -11.98
N ILE A 4 -0.90 12.09 -11.05
CA ILE A 4 -0.96 13.52 -10.73
C ILE A 4 0.42 14.11 -10.41
N ASP A 5 0.83 15.12 -11.17
CA ASP A 5 2.02 15.91 -10.86
C ASP A 5 1.82 16.63 -9.51
N SER A 6 2.86 16.64 -8.66
CA SER A 6 2.82 17.14 -7.27
C SER A 6 2.06 16.28 -6.26
N GLN A 7 1.91 14.97 -6.48
CA GLN A 7 1.40 14.07 -5.44
C GLN A 7 2.40 14.00 -4.27
N THR A 8 2.12 14.75 -3.19
CA THR A 8 2.82 14.66 -1.89
C THR A 8 2.40 13.43 -1.09
N GLN A 9 1.49 12.63 -1.66
CA GLN A 9 0.91 11.46 -1.05
C GLN A 9 0.78 10.33 -2.09
N VAL A 10 1.16 9.12 -1.68
CA VAL A 10 0.90 7.88 -2.43
C VAL A 10 -0.17 7.11 -1.68
N GLU A 11 -1.20 6.69 -2.40
CA GLU A 11 -2.20 5.78 -1.89
C GLU A 11 -1.82 4.35 -2.25
N ILE A 12 -1.64 3.51 -1.24
CA ILE A 12 -1.37 2.08 -1.40
C ILE A 12 -2.67 1.34 -1.09
N ASN A 13 -3.22 0.68 -2.11
CA ASN A 13 -4.39 -0.17 -1.98
C ASN A 13 -3.93 -1.65 -2.02
N VAL A 14 -4.26 -2.40 -0.97
CA VAL A 14 -3.92 -3.81 -0.82
C VAL A 14 -5.16 -4.62 -1.17
N LEU A 15 -5.07 -5.42 -2.23
CA LEU A 15 -6.16 -6.27 -2.70
C LEU A 15 -5.76 -7.75 -2.64
N GLN A 16 -6.71 -8.60 -2.30
CA GLN A 16 -6.57 -10.05 -2.31
C GLN A 16 -7.59 -10.67 -3.27
N GLY A 17 -7.08 -11.45 -4.23
CA GLY A 17 -7.89 -12.26 -5.12
C GLY A 17 -7.05 -12.86 -6.25
N GLU A 18 -7.53 -13.96 -6.81
CA GLU A 18 -6.88 -14.68 -7.91
C GLU A 18 -7.37 -14.20 -9.28
N ARG A 19 -8.22 -13.17 -9.31
CA ARG A 19 -8.81 -12.66 -10.56
C ARG A 19 -7.90 -11.59 -11.18
N PRO A 20 -7.75 -11.59 -12.52
CA PRO A 20 -6.84 -10.69 -13.22
C PRO A 20 -7.26 -9.22 -13.19
N MET A 21 -8.52 -8.91 -12.84
CA MET A 21 -9.02 -7.54 -12.72
C MET A 21 -9.17 -7.12 -11.25
N ALA A 22 -8.54 -6.01 -10.87
CA ALA A 22 -8.54 -5.48 -9.51
C ALA A 22 -9.95 -5.18 -8.95
N ALA A 23 -10.93 -4.91 -9.81
CA ALA A 23 -12.32 -4.64 -9.42
C ALA A 23 -13.03 -5.86 -8.81
N ASP A 24 -12.57 -7.06 -9.12
CA ASP A 24 -13.14 -8.32 -8.61
C ASP A 24 -12.39 -8.83 -7.36
N ASN A 25 -11.32 -8.16 -6.95
CA ASN A 25 -10.51 -8.57 -5.83
C ASN A 25 -11.01 -7.92 -4.53
N LYS A 26 -10.95 -8.66 -3.43
CA LYS A 26 -11.35 -8.14 -2.12
C LYS A 26 -10.32 -7.12 -1.66
N SER A 27 -10.74 -5.87 -1.53
CA SER A 27 -9.91 -4.83 -0.89
C SER A 27 -9.69 -5.23 0.57
N LEU A 28 -8.43 -5.46 0.94
CA LEU A 28 -8.05 -5.78 2.31
C LEU A 28 -7.82 -4.51 3.14
N GLY A 29 -7.45 -3.43 2.49
CA GLY A 29 -7.20 -2.16 3.16
C GLY A 29 -6.44 -1.20 2.28
N ARG A 30 -6.49 0.07 2.66
CA ARG A 30 -5.84 1.17 1.96
C ARG A 30 -5.20 2.07 2.99
N PHE A 31 -4.00 2.52 2.70
CA PHE A 31 -3.32 3.50 3.52
C PHE A 31 -2.60 4.52 2.63
N ILE A 32 -2.32 5.68 3.21
CA ILE A 32 -1.70 6.80 2.52
C ILE A 32 -0.32 7.00 3.12
N LEU A 33 0.70 6.97 2.26
CA LEU A 33 2.05 7.41 2.59
C LEU A 33 2.17 8.88 2.19
N ASP A 34 2.29 9.75 3.19
CA ASP A 34 2.29 11.20 3.03
C ASP A 34 3.68 11.83 3.27
N GLY A 35 3.82 13.07 2.79
CA GLY A 35 5.05 13.84 2.88
C GLY A 35 6.17 13.28 2.00
N ILE A 36 5.78 12.74 0.85
CA ILE A 36 6.71 12.43 -0.23
C ILE A 36 7.12 13.77 -0.88
N PRO A 37 8.42 14.06 -1.00
CA PRO A 37 8.87 15.28 -1.64
C PRO A 37 8.46 15.27 -3.11
N PRO A 38 8.04 16.42 -3.67
CA PRO A 38 7.72 16.51 -5.09
C PRO A 38 8.95 16.15 -5.90
N ALA A 39 8.86 15.02 -6.61
CA ALA A 39 9.94 14.49 -7.42
C ALA A 39 9.45 14.27 -8.86
N PRO A 40 10.31 14.47 -9.87
CA PRO A 40 9.98 14.14 -11.25
C PRO A 40 9.49 12.70 -11.37
N ARG A 41 8.51 12.45 -12.26
CA ARG A 41 8.00 11.10 -12.53
C ARG A 41 9.16 10.12 -12.75
N GLY A 42 9.14 9.02 -12.01
CA GLY A 42 10.15 7.96 -12.07
C GLY A 42 11.31 8.11 -11.08
N MET A 43 11.45 9.23 -10.35
CA MET A 43 12.42 9.35 -9.25
C MET A 43 11.95 8.86 -7.88
N PRO A 44 10.69 9.04 -7.42
CA PRO A 44 10.32 8.58 -6.08
C PRO A 44 10.35 7.05 -6.03
N GLN A 45 11.25 6.50 -5.22
CA GLN A 45 11.39 5.06 -5.02
C GLN A 45 10.63 4.68 -3.74
N ILE A 46 9.42 4.18 -3.91
CA ILE A 46 8.63 3.58 -2.82
C ILE A 46 8.94 2.09 -2.79
N GLU A 47 9.53 1.62 -1.70
CA GLU A 47 9.71 0.21 -1.40
C GLU A 47 8.47 -0.30 -0.67
N VAL A 48 7.85 -1.36 -1.18
CA VAL A 48 6.68 -1.98 -0.55
C VAL A 48 7.03 -3.41 -0.16
N THR A 49 6.96 -3.69 1.13
CA THR A 49 7.23 -5.00 1.73
C THR A 49 5.94 -5.61 2.22
N PHE A 50 5.71 -6.87 1.86
CA PHE A 50 4.56 -7.67 2.27
C PHE A 50 5.06 -8.81 3.16
N ASP A 51 4.78 -8.72 4.46
CA ASP A 51 5.15 -9.72 5.44
C ASP A 51 3.90 -10.49 5.88
N ILE A 52 3.88 -11.80 5.70
CA ILE A 52 2.80 -12.67 6.19
C ILE A 52 3.36 -13.50 7.34
N ASP A 53 2.73 -13.40 8.50
CA ASP A 53 3.10 -14.21 9.65
C ASP A 53 2.41 -15.60 9.64
N ALA A 54 2.87 -16.49 10.53
CA ALA A 54 2.29 -17.83 10.67
C ALA A 54 0.84 -17.84 11.18
N ASN A 55 0.33 -16.71 11.70
CA ASN A 55 -1.07 -16.53 12.10
C ASN A 55 -1.95 -16.05 10.94
N GLY A 56 -1.38 -15.81 9.75
CA GLY A 56 -2.08 -15.25 8.61
C GLY A 56 -2.32 -13.74 8.70
N ILE A 57 -1.57 -13.04 9.55
CA ILE A 57 -1.58 -11.57 9.62
C ILE A 57 -0.65 -11.05 8.52
N LEU A 58 -1.22 -10.30 7.60
CA LEU A 58 -0.50 -9.62 6.54
C LEU A 58 -0.12 -8.21 7.00
N LYS A 59 1.17 -7.92 7.10
CA LYS A 59 1.70 -6.59 7.30
C LYS A 59 2.23 -6.05 5.97
N VAL A 60 1.68 -4.93 5.52
CA VAL A 60 2.16 -4.23 4.33
C VAL A 60 2.83 -2.94 4.76
N THR A 61 4.12 -2.81 4.47
CA THR A 61 4.92 -1.63 4.79
C THR A 61 5.32 -0.94 3.50
N ALA A 62 5.03 0.35 3.35
CA ALA A 62 5.55 1.19 2.28
C ALA A 62 6.56 2.18 2.86
N GLN A 63 7.75 2.27 2.27
CA GLN A 63 8.80 3.19 2.65
C GLN A 63 9.26 4.01 1.44
N ASP A 64 9.29 5.33 1.59
CA ASP A 64 9.98 6.20 0.66
C ASP A 64 11.49 6.16 0.93
N LYS A 65 12.28 5.72 -0.05
CA LYS A 65 13.74 5.64 0.06
C LYS A 65 14.42 7.01 0.07
N ALA A 66 13.76 8.05 -0.43
CA ALA A 66 14.36 9.40 -0.46
C ALA A 66 14.32 10.05 0.93
N THR A 67 13.21 9.93 1.65
CA THR A 67 13.02 10.54 2.97
C THR A 67 13.19 9.58 4.14
N GLY A 68 13.17 8.27 3.89
CA GLY A 68 13.12 7.23 4.92
C GLY A 68 11.76 7.10 5.60
N ARG A 69 10.77 7.93 5.23
CA ARG A 69 9.41 7.86 5.78
C ARG A 69 8.77 6.53 5.42
N SER A 70 8.18 5.88 6.40
CA SER A 70 7.45 4.64 6.21
C SER A 70 6.06 4.72 6.82
N GLN A 71 5.12 4.03 6.18
CA GLN A 71 3.79 3.78 6.70
C GLN A 71 3.46 2.32 6.50
N HIS A 72 2.69 1.75 7.41
CA HIS A 72 2.30 0.36 7.31
C HIS A 72 0.85 0.14 7.72
N ILE A 73 0.27 -0.94 7.20
CA ILE A 73 -1.02 -1.46 7.59
C ILE A 73 -0.85 -2.92 8.02
N THR A 74 -1.53 -3.29 9.09
CA THR A 74 -1.60 -4.68 9.56
C THR A 74 -3.01 -5.19 9.32
N ILE A 75 -3.11 -6.27 8.55
CA ILE A 75 -4.37 -6.90 8.15
C ILE A 75 -4.39 -8.27 8.84
N THR A 76 -5.18 -8.39 9.90
CA THR A 76 -5.40 -9.67 10.57
C THR A 76 -6.49 -10.43 9.82
N ALA A 77 -6.25 -11.72 9.49
CA ALA A 77 -7.27 -12.59 8.88
C ALA A 77 -8.45 -12.94 9.82
N SER A 78 -8.65 -12.17 10.90
CA SER A 78 -9.76 -12.29 11.82
C SER A 78 -11.01 -11.67 11.19
N SER A 79 -11.76 -12.48 10.46
CA SER A 79 -13.22 -12.38 10.36
C SER A 79 -13.79 -10.99 10.02
N GLY A 80 -13.90 -10.71 8.72
CA GLY A 80 -14.96 -9.84 8.19
C GLY A 80 -14.74 -8.33 8.27
N LEU A 81 -15.00 -7.68 7.14
CA LEU A 81 -15.69 -6.40 7.05
C LEU A 81 -16.86 -6.75 6.11
N SER A 82 -18.10 -7.09 6.52
CA SER A 82 -18.97 -6.60 7.60
C SER A 82 -19.27 -5.11 7.40
N ASP A 83 -20.33 -4.88 6.60
CA ASP A 83 -20.87 -3.66 5.97
C ASP A 83 -20.03 -2.96 4.88
#